data_AF-A0A1A3HY70-F1
#
_entry.id   AF-A0A1A3HY70-F1
#
_cell.length_a   1.000
_cell.length_b   1.000
_cell.length_c   1.000
_cell.angle_alpha   90.00
_cell.angle_beta   90.00
_cell.angle_gamma   90.00
#
_symmetry.space_group_name_H-M   'P 1'
#
loop_
_entity.id
_entity.type
_entity.pdbx_description
1 polymer ?
#
loop_
_entity_poly.entity_id
_entity_poly.type
_entity_poly.pdbx_seq_one_letter_code
_entity_poly.pdbx_strand_id
1 'polypeptide(L)'
;MDPARRAAKVGERVKELSERRAALAAGQRPTRESVDLARHRAEESMHRAQAAHHAAAVRHEELARVHERTANTFQSAALHGVDDPAHLQEVADRHWEAAQESHLKSLEDQAKADDPGKSSSG
;
A
#
# COMPACT_ATOMS: atom_id res chain seq x y z
N MET A 1 -5.84 -4.15 -14.98
CA MET A 1 -4.78 -4.07 -16.02
C MET A 1 -4.20 -5.47 -16.20
N ASP A 2 -4.19 -5.96 -17.43
CA ASP A 2 -3.66 -7.28 -17.80
C ASP A 2 -2.16 -7.40 -17.40
N PRO A 3 -1.73 -8.49 -16.74
CA PRO A 3 -0.32 -8.79 -16.47
C PRO A 3 0.61 -8.60 -17.68
N ALA A 4 0.21 -9.01 -18.88
CA ALA A 4 1.03 -8.88 -20.08
C ALA A 4 1.26 -7.40 -20.45
N ARG A 5 0.23 -6.57 -20.31
CA ARG A 5 0.30 -5.13 -20.55
C ARG A 5 1.19 -4.40 -19.54
N ARG A 6 1.28 -4.89 -18.30
CA ARG A 6 2.24 -4.39 -17.31
C ARG A 6 3.68 -4.75 -17.69
N ALA A 7 3.93 -6.01 -18.02
CA ALA A 7 5.26 -6.47 -18.40
C ALA A 7 5.81 -5.71 -19.61
N ALA A 8 4.99 -5.49 -20.64
CA ALA A 8 5.36 -4.69 -21.81
C ALA A 8 5.78 -3.25 -21.42
N LYS A 9 4.98 -2.59 -20.57
CA LYS A 9 5.24 -1.21 -20.12
C LYS A 9 6.51 -1.09 -19.27
N VAL A 10 6.82 -2.12 -18.48
CA VAL A 10 8.10 -2.21 -17.74
C VAL A 10 9.26 -2.39 -18.71
N GLY A 11 9.12 -3.26 -19.71
CA GLY A 11 10.14 -3.48 -20.74
C GLY A 11 10.50 -2.21 -21.51
N GLU A 12 9.49 -1.46 -21.96
CA GLU A 12 9.67 -0.15 -22.61
C GLU A 12 10.45 0.82 -21.70
N ARG A 13 10.10 0.86 -20.41
CA ARG A 13 10.75 1.76 -19.45
C ARG A 13 12.21 1.39 -19.22
N VAL A 14 12.53 0.10 -19.10
CA VAL A 14 13.90 -0.38 -18.92
C VAL A 14 14.76 0.00 -20.14
N LYS A 15 14.23 -0.18 -21.35
CA LYS A 15 14.93 0.20 -22.58
C LYS A 15 15.22 1.70 -22.61
N GLU A 16 14.21 2.53 -22.35
CA GLU A 16 14.36 4.00 -22.32
C GLU A 16 15.41 4.45 -21.28
N LEU A 17 15.39 3.87 -20.08
CA LEU A 17 16.37 4.20 -19.03
C LEU A 17 17.80 3.77 -19.41
N SER A 18 17.95 2.65 -20.11
CA SER A 18 19.24 2.17 -20.60
C SER A 18 19.83 3.13 -21.64
N GLU A 19 19.03 3.51 -22.65
CA GLU A 19 19.40 4.49 -23.67
C GLU A 19 19.78 5.84 -23.04
N ARG A 20 19.03 6.26 -22.01
CA ARG A 20 19.30 7.48 -21.27
C ARG A 20 20.63 7.43 -20.52
N ARG A 21 20.95 6.32 -19.86
CA ARG A 21 22.23 6.13 -19.16
C ARG A 21 23.40 6.15 -20.13
N ALA A 22 23.24 5.55 -21.31
CA ALA A 22 24.26 5.57 -22.36
C ALA A 22 24.52 6.99 -22.89
N ALA A 23 23.46 7.76 -23.16
CA ALA A 23 23.56 9.17 -23.59
C ALA A 23 24.29 10.04 -22.55
N LEU A 24 23.94 9.88 -21.27
CA LEU A 24 24.61 10.60 -20.18
C LEU A 24 26.08 10.20 -20.04
N ALA A 25 26.41 8.90 -20.16
CA ALA A 25 27.78 8.41 -20.13
C ALA A 25 28.62 8.94 -21.31
N ALA A 26 27.99 9.16 -22.46
CA ALA A 26 28.60 9.80 -23.63
C ALA A 26 28.71 11.33 -23.51
N GLY A 27 28.35 11.92 -22.37
CA GLY A 27 28.42 13.36 -22.13
C GLY A 27 27.30 14.17 -22.80
N GLN A 28 26.27 13.51 -23.35
CA GLN A 28 25.13 14.20 -23.93
C GLN A 28 24.29 14.83 -22.81
N ARG A 29 24.05 16.13 -22.93
CA ARG A 29 23.25 16.87 -21.94
C ARG A 29 21.77 16.52 -22.09
N PRO A 30 20.99 16.51 -20.99
CA PRO A 30 19.54 16.41 -21.05
C PRO A 30 18.94 17.50 -21.93
N THR A 31 18.01 17.12 -22.81
CA THR A 31 17.18 18.09 -23.55
C THR A 31 16.07 18.63 -22.65
N ARG A 32 15.56 19.82 -22.96
CA ARG A 32 14.43 20.39 -22.23
C ARG A 32 13.21 19.46 -22.21
N GLU A 33 12.85 18.90 -23.37
CA GLU A 33 11.75 17.94 -23.51
C GLU A 33 11.89 16.74 -22.57
N SER A 34 13.11 16.21 -22.46
CA SER A 34 13.35 15.06 -21.60
C SER A 34 13.33 15.37 -20.10
N VAL A 35 13.68 16.60 -19.71
CA VAL A 35 13.52 17.09 -18.34
C VAL A 35 12.03 17.26 -18.03
N ASP A 36 11.28 17.85 -18.95
CA ASP A 36 9.83 18.05 -18.81
C ASP A 36 9.10 16.70 -18.71
N LEU A 37 9.46 15.71 -19.55
CA LEU A 37 8.93 14.35 -19.48
C LEU A 37 9.28 13.65 -18.16
N ALA A 38 10.51 13.83 -17.67
CA ALA A 38 10.93 13.25 -16.39
C ALA A 38 10.13 13.85 -15.22
N ARG A 39 9.92 15.18 -15.22
CA ARG A 39 9.09 15.87 -14.23
C ARG A 39 7.65 15.36 -14.26
N HIS A 40 7.04 15.29 -15.44
CA HIS A 40 5.67 14.80 -15.59
C HIS A 40 5.51 13.36 -15.05
N ARG A 41 6.47 12.48 -15.34
CA ARG A 41 6.44 11.11 -14.82
C ARG A 41 6.66 11.02 -13.31
N ALA A 42 7.46 11.91 -12.73
CA ALA A 42 7.62 11.99 -11.29
C ALA A 42 6.29 12.39 -10.64
N GLU A 43 5.60 13.40 -11.18
CA GLU A 43 4.27 13.83 -10.73
C GLU A 43 3.24 12.69 -10.86
N GLU A 44 3.17 12.00 -12.01
CA GLU A 44 2.29 10.84 -12.17
C GLU A 44 2.60 9.73 -11.18
N SER A 45 3.88 9.47 -10.91
CA SER A 45 4.31 8.44 -9.96
C SER A 45 3.88 8.80 -8.53
N MET A 46 4.03 10.07 -8.13
CA MET A 46 3.59 10.57 -6.84
C MET A 46 2.08 10.43 -6.68
N HIS A 47 1.28 10.82 -7.68
CA HIS A 47 -0.17 10.64 -7.65
C HIS A 47 -0.57 9.16 -7.55
N ARG A 48 0.11 8.26 -8.25
CA ARG A 48 -0.16 6.82 -8.17
C ARG A 48 0.20 6.25 -6.79
N ALA A 49 1.31 6.69 -6.20
CA ALA A 49 1.72 6.27 -4.86
C ALA A 49 0.69 6.73 -3.81
N GLN A 50 0.27 8.00 -3.87
CA GLN A 50 -0.78 8.54 -3.00
C GLN A 50 -2.08 7.76 -3.11
N ALA A 51 -2.55 7.49 -4.34
CA ALA A 51 -3.76 6.72 -4.56
C ALA A 51 -3.65 5.27 -4.04
N ALA A 52 -2.47 4.66 -4.17
CA ALA A 52 -2.21 3.32 -3.65
C ALA A 52 -2.25 3.27 -2.13
N HIS A 53 -1.64 4.24 -1.44
CA HIS A 53 -1.70 4.36 0.01
C HIS A 53 -3.13 4.60 0.50
N HIS A 54 -3.88 5.51 -0.12
CA HIS A 54 -5.30 5.71 0.23
C HIS A 54 -6.12 4.43 0.04
N ALA A 55 -5.89 3.68 -1.05
CA ALA A 55 -6.58 2.41 -1.27
C ALA A 55 -6.19 1.33 -0.25
N ALA A 56 -4.92 1.32 0.20
CA ALA A 56 -4.45 0.41 1.24
C ALA A 56 -5.06 0.76 2.61
N ALA A 57 -5.12 2.05 2.96
CA ALA A 57 -5.76 2.52 4.19
C ALA A 57 -7.22 2.04 4.27
N VAL A 58 -8.00 2.25 3.21
CA VAL A 58 -9.41 1.78 3.14
C VAL A 58 -9.51 0.26 3.35
N ARG A 59 -8.62 -0.53 2.74
CA ARG A 59 -8.63 -2.00 2.90
C ARG A 59 -8.24 -2.44 4.30
N HIS A 60 -7.31 -1.74 4.93
CA HIS A 60 -6.92 -2.00 6.31
C HIS A 60 -8.06 -1.70 7.28
N GLU A 61 -8.78 -0.61 7.06
CA GLU A 61 -9.99 -0.26 7.82
C GLU A 61 -11.13 -1.29 7.62
N GLU A 62 -11.34 -1.76 6.38
CA GLU A 62 -12.30 -2.83 6.10
C GLU A 62 -11.93 -4.14 6.81
N LEU A 63 -10.64 -4.50 6.81
CA LEU A 63 -10.13 -5.69 7.47
C LEU A 63 -10.27 -5.60 9.00
N ALA A 64 -10.01 -4.42 9.58
CA ALA A 64 -10.21 -4.17 10.99
C ALA A 64 -11.66 -4.50 11.39
N ARG A 65 -12.65 -3.94 10.67
CA ARG A 65 -14.08 -4.21 10.91
C ARG A 65 -14.46 -5.68 10.79
N VAL A 66 -13.81 -6.43 9.90
CA VAL A 66 -14.02 -7.90 9.79
C VAL A 66 -13.53 -8.59 11.06
N HIS A 67 -12.33 -8.23 11.53
CA HIS A 67 -11.77 -8.77 12.77
C HIS A 67 -12.62 -8.41 13.99
N GLU A 68 -13.08 -7.16 14.12
CA GLU A 68 -13.96 -6.73 15.22
C GLU A 68 -15.27 -7.53 15.24
N ARG A 69 -15.94 -7.69 14.09
CA ARG A 69 -17.17 -8.51 14.01
C ARG A 69 -16.91 -9.96 14.40
N THR A 70 -15.78 -10.50 13.99
CA THR A 70 -15.39 -11.88 14.32
C THR A 70 -15.09 -12.03 15.81
N ALA A 71 -14.34 -11.09 16.40
CA ALA A 71 -14.05 -11.05 17.83
C ALA A 71 -15.33 -10.99 18.67
N ASN A 72 -16.26 -10.08 18.30
CA ASN A 72 -17.57 -9.97 18.95
C ASN A 72 -18.37 -11.28 18.89
N THR A 73 -18.31 -12.00 17.76
CA THR A 73 -19.01 -13.28 17.60
C THR A 73 -18.44 -14.33 18.57
N PHE A 74 -17.12 -14.47 18.65
CA PHE A 74 -16.47 -15.40 19.58
C PHE A 74 -16.70 -15.01 21.04
N GLN A 75 -16.62 -13.73 21.37
CA GLN A 75 -16.88 -13.24 22.72
C GLN A 75 -18.33 -13.49 23.14
N SER A 76 -19.31 -13.29 22.24
CA SER A 76 -20.71 -13.62 22.52
C SER A 76 -20.90 -15.12 22.75
N ALA A 77 -20.25 -15.98 21.97
CA ALA A 77 -20.31 -17.43 22.16
C ALA A 77 -19.70 -17.87 23.51
N ALA A 78 -18.57 -17.27 23.90
CA ALA A 78 -17.95 -17.49 25.20
C ALA A 78 -18.88 -17.08 26.36
N LEU A 79 -19.51 -15.91 26.27
CA LEU A 79 -20.46 -15.42 27.28
C LEU A 79 -21.69 -16.33 27.44
N HIS A 80 -22.13 -16.99 26.36
CA HIS A 80 -23.23 -17.95 26.39
C HIS A 80 -22.80 -19.36 26.84
N GLY A 81 -21.53 -19.58 27.15
CA GLY A 81 -21.03 -20.88 27.60
C GLY A 81 -21.01 -21.95 26.52
N VAL A 82 -20.92 -21.56 25.24
CA VAL A 82 -20.84 -22.50 24.12
C VAL A 82 -19.45 -23.14 24.09
N ASP A 83 -19.40 -24.46 23.90
CA ASP A 83 -18.17 -25.25 23.76
C ASP A 83 -17.14 -25.03 24.91
N ASP A 84 -15.99 -24.45 24.58
CA ASP A 84 -14.93 -24.07 25.52
C ASP A 84 -14.84 -22.53 25.59
N PRO A 85 -15.51 -21.89 26.56
CA PRO A 85 -15.55 -20.44 26.68
C PRO A 85 -14.17 -19.78 26.85
N ALA A 86 -13.23 -20.47 27.49
CA ALA A 86 -11.88 -19.94 27.69
C ALA A 86 -11.13 -19.87 26.36
N HIS A 87 -11.22 -20.93 25.56
CA HIS A 87 -10.63 -20.94 24.22
C HIS A 87 -11.29 -19.92 23.29
N LEU A 88 -12.62 -19.80 23.31
CA LEU A 88 -13.34 -18.82 22.48
C LEU A 88 -12.95 -17.38 22.85
N GLN A 89 -12.75 -17.08 24.14
CA GLN A 89 -12.26 -15.78 24.57
C GLN A 89 -10.85 -15.50 24.05
N GLU A 90 -9.93 -16.47 24.11
CA GLU A 90 -8.58 -16.33 23.54
C GLU A 90 -8.61 -16.06 22.03
N VAL A 91 -9.51 -16.73 21.29
CA VAL A 91 -9.70 -16.49 19.86
C VAL A 91 -10.25 -15.08 19.62
N ALA A 92 -11.20 -14.61 20.43
CA ALA A 92 -11.73 -13.25 20.35
C ALA A 92 -10.62 -12.20 20.56
N ASP A 93 -9.77 -12.40 21.57
CA ASP A 93 -8.68 -11.49 21.91
C ASP A 93 -7.66 -11.37 20.76
N ARG A 94 -7.31 -12.47 20.10
CA ARG A 94 -6.45 -12.44 18.90
C ARG A 94 -7.07 -11.66 17.75
N HIS A 95 -8.39 -11.73 17.58
CA HIS A 95 -9.08 -10.93 16.58
C HIS A 95 -9.12 -9.44 16.96
N TRP A 96 -9.26 -9.10 18.24
CA TRP A 96 -9.14 -7.71 18.69
C TRP A 96 -7.74 -7.15 18.44
N GLU A 97 -6.69 -7.92 18.72
CA GLU A 97 -5.31 -7.53 18.42
C GLU A 97 -5.10 -7.28 16.91
N ALA A 98 -5.58 -8.20 16.06
CA ALA A 98 -5.49 -8.06 14.61
C ALA A 98 -6.30 -6.87 14.07
N ALA A 99 -7.45 -6.54 14.68
CA ALA A 99 -8.22 -5.34 14.34
C ALA A 99 -7.42 -4.07 14.66
N GLN A 100 -6.82 -4.00 15.86
CA GLN A 100 -6.00 -2.88 16.29
C GLN A 100 -4.77 -2.68 15.38
N GLU A 101 -4.09 -3.77 15.00
CA GLU A 101 -2.98 -3.72 14.05
C GLU A 101 -3.43 -3.19 12.68
N SER A 102 -4.61 -3.63 12.22
CA SER A 102 -5.19 -3.17 10.95
C SER A 102 -5.54 -1.68 10.99
N HIS A 103 -6.10 -1.16 12.09
CA HIS A 103 -6.32 0.28 12.24
C HIS A 103 -5.01 1.07 12.22
N LEU A 104 -3.96 0.60 12.91
CA LEU A 104 -2.65 1.26 12.89
C LEU A 104 -2.08 1.33 11.47
N LYS A 105 -2.13 0.23 10.72
CA LYS A 105 -1.70 0.20 9.31
C LYS A 105 -2.53 1.13 8.44
N SER A 106 -3.84 1.24 8.68
CA SER A 106 -4.69 2.20 7.99
C SER A 106 -4.23 3.64 8.23
N LEU A 107 -3.93 4.00 9.48
CA LEU A 107 -3.43 5.33 9.83
C LEU A 107 -2.06 5.62 9.20
N GLU A 108 -1.16 4.63 9.19
CA GLU A 108 0.14 4.76 8.53
C GLU A 108 0.00 5.02 7.03
N ASP A 109 -0.84 4.25 6.34
CA ASP A 109 -1.06 4.46 4.91
C ASP A 109 -1.78 5.78 4.61
N GLN A 110 -2.73 6.19 5.46
CA GLN A 110 -3.36 7.51 5.33
C GLN A 110 -2.33 8.63 5.47
N ALA A 111 -1.44 8.55 6.47
CA ALA A 111 -0.36 9.52 6.66
C ALA A 111 0.60 9.56 5.46
N LYS A 112 0.93 8.41 4.86
CA LYS A 112 1.76 8.33 3.64
C LYS A 112 1.05 8.92 2.41
N ALA A 113 -0.28 8.79 2.34
CA ALA A 113 -1.07 9.41 1.28
C ALA A 113 -1.11 10.94 1.42
N ASP A 114 -1.19 11.45 2.65
CA ASP A 114 -1.31 12.89 2.93
C ASP A 114 0.05 13.62 2.86
N ASP A 115 1.15 12.96 3.24
CA ASP A 115 2.51 13.50 3.18
C ASP A 115 3.49 12.52 2.48
N PRO A 116 3.37 12.36 1.15
CA PRO A 116 4.23 11.43 0.40
C PRO A 116 5.70 11.87 0.38
N GLY A 117 6.01 13.13 0.72
CA GLY A 117 7.36 13.70 0.70
C GLY A 117 8.25 13.25 1.86
N LYS A 118 7.68 12.88 3.02
CA LYS A 118 8.44 12.42 4.19
C LYS A 118 8.78 10.93 4.19
N SER A 119 8.16 10.14 3.32
CA SER A 119 8.39 8.69 3.26
C SER A 119 9.61 8.28 2.44
N SER A 120 10.28 9.21 1.73
CA SER A 120 11.44 8.92 0.87
C SER A 120 12.81 9.08 1.56
N SER A 121 12.88 8.97 2.89
CA SER A 121 14.15 8.90 3.63
C SER A 121 14.33 7.49 4.20
N GLY A 122 14.73 6.55 3.35
CA GLY A 122 15.07 5.18 3.71
C GLY A 122 16.06 4.61 2.71
#